data_AF-R6Z5B8-F1
#
_entry.id   AF-R6Z5B8-F1
#
_cell.length_a   1.000
_cell.length_b   1.000
_cell.length_c   1.000
_cell.angle_alpha   90.00
_cell.angle_beta   90.00
_cell.angle_gamma   90.00
#
_symmetry.space_group_name_H-M   'P 1'
#
loop_
_entity.id
_entity.type
_entity.pdbx_description
1 polymer ?
#
loop_
_entity_poly.entity_id
_entity_poly.type
_entity_poly.pdbx_seq_one_letter_code
_entity_poly.pdbx_strand_id
1 'polypeptide(L)'
;MKAYLILEDGTVFTGESIGSTREVISEIVFNTSMTGYLEVLTDPSYAGQAVVMTYPLIGNYGICRKDMESKLSNVDGFIVRELSRLSSNFRNEQSIQDFLVEQNIPGIQGIDTRALTKILREKGTMNGMITTNADYDLEEVKKKCKEYSVSGVVDKVTTKEAVSFKPGDLDTDSNIPVTKKVAILDVGTKFNIARCLLKRGCEVTIYPARTNPELILKENPDGIMLTNGPGDPKECTEVIENLKTLYASEIPIFAICLGHQLMALANGADTEKMKYGHRGANHPVKDLETGRVYISSQNHGYVVKEDTIPADVAEVAFVNVNDGTVEGLRYKNKKIFTVQFHPEACAGPKDSEVLFDRFMQMMEQ
;
A
#
# COMPACT_ATOMS: atom_id res chain seq x y z
N MET A 1 -16.75 -25.60 -4.67
CA MET A 1 -16.03 -26.30 -3.58
C MET A 1 -16.21 -25.48 -2.32
N LYS A 2 -16.46 -26.09 -1.15
CA LYS A 2 -16.58 -25.31 0.10
C LYS A 2 -15.23 -24.73 0.51
N ALA A 3 -15.25 -23.57 1.14
CA ALA A 3 -14.10 -22.96 1.80
C ALA A 3 -14.53 -22.38 3.16
N TYR A 4 -13.55 -22.22 4.04
CA TYR A 4 -13.73 -21.75 5.40
C TYR A 4 -12.74 -20.61 5.68
N LEU A 5 -13.24 -19.51 6.24
CA LEU A 5 -12.43 -18.47 6.86
C LEU A 5 -12.58 -18.62 8.38
N ILE A 6 -11.48 -18.89 9.06
CA ILE A 6 -11.43 -19.14 10.50
C ILE A 6 -10.57 -18.05 11.12
N LEU A 7 -11.16 -17.22 11.98
CA LEU A 7 -10.46 -16.12 12.64
C LEU A 7 -9.79 -16.59 13.94
N GLU A 8 -8.78 -15.86 14.40
CA GLU A 8 -8.05 -16.17 15.64
C GLU A 8 -8.95 -16.21 16.90
N ASP A 9 -10.10 -15.53 16.86
CA ASP A 9 -11.11 -15.50 17.92
C ASP A 9 -12.07 -16.69 17.90
N GLY A 10 -11.94 -17.58 16.90
CA GLY A 10 -12.77 -18.77 16.70
C GLY A 10 -14.02 -18.54 15.85
N THR A 11 -14.26 -17.32 15.35
CA THR A 11 -15.34 -17.07 14.39
C THR A 11 -15.06 -17.82 13.08
N VAL A 12 -16.07 -18.51 12.55
CA VAL A 12 -15.98 -19.24 11.29
C VAL A 12 -17.00 -18.71 10.28
N PHE A 13 -16.53 -18.40 9.08
CA PHE A 13 -17.37 -18.16 7.92
C PHE A 13 -17.23 -19.33 6.94
N THR A 14 -18.37 -19.87 6.50
CA THR A 14 -18.41 -20.91 5.46
C THR A 14 -18.91 -20.31 4.16
N GLY A 15 -18.19 -20.57 3.08
CA GLY A 15 -18.50 -20.06 1.75
C GLY A 15 -17.99 -21.00 0.66
N GLU A 16 -17.72 -20.44 -0.50
CA GLU A 16 -17.21 -21.17 -1.65
C GLU A 16 -15.80 -20.72 -1.98
N SER A 17 -14.92 -21.69 -2.29
CA SER A 17 -13.55 -21.42 -2.71
C SER A 17 -13.54 -20.64 -4.02
N ILE A 18 -12.70 -19.61 -4.06
CA ILE A 18 -12.30 -18.89 -5.27
C ILE A 18 -10.78 -18.88 -5.37
N GLY A 19 -10.25 -18.64 -6.57
CA GLY A 19 -8.81 -18.69 -6.80
C GLY A 19 -8.20 -20.07 -6.54
N SER A 20 -6.99 -20.09 -5.97
CA SER A 20 -6.28 -21.34 -5.66
C SER A 20 -6.82 -22.02 -4.40
N THR A 21 -6.55 -23.32 -4.24
CA THR A 21 -7.00 -24.11 -3.09
C THR A 21 -5.95 -24.22 -1.99
N ARG A 22 -4.88 -23.41 -2.05
CA ARG A 22 -3.83 -23.44 -1.01
C ARG A 22 -4.42 -22.95 0.31
N GLU A 23 -3.96 -23.53 1.40
CA GLU A 23 -4.21 -23.00 2.73
C GLU A 23 -3.31 -21.79 2.98
N VAL A 24 -3.85 -20.76 3.63
CA VAL A 24 -3.08 -19.57 4.02
C VAL A 24 -3.54 -19.04 5.36
N ILE A 25 -2.59 -18.57 6.16
CA ILE A 25 -2.83 -17.73 7.33
C ILE A 25 -2.28 -16.34 7.03
N SER A 26 -3.07 -15.32 7.30
CA SER A 26 -2.70 -13.92 7.03
C SER A 26 -3.44 -12.98 7.98
N GLU A 27 -2.99 -11.74 8.08
CA GLU A 27 -3.76 -10.69 8.75
C GLU A 27 -5.00 -10.35 7.89
N ILE A 28 -6.20 -10.46 8.48
CA ILE A 28 -7.45 -10.17 7.78
C ILE A 28 -7.76 -8.68 7.91
N VAL A 29 -7.86 -8.02 6.75
CA VAL A 29 -8.12 -6.59 6.64
C VAL A 29 -9.33 -6.35 5.74
N PHE A 30 -9.99 -5.21 5.85
CA PHE A 30 -11.08 -4.85 4.92
C PHE A 30 -10.74 -3.58 4.14
N ASN A 31 -11.21 -3.49 2.90
CA ASN A 31 -11.09 -2.30 2.07
C ASN A 31 -12.47 -1.82 1.58
N THR A 32 -12.73 -0.52 1.71
CA THR A 32 -14.03 0.09 1.41
C THR A 32 -14.24 0.50 -0.05
N SER A 33 -13.22 0.35 -0.89
CA SER A 33 -13.26 0.78 -2.30
C SER A 33 -14.29 -0.05 -3.08
N MET A 34 -15.17 0.65 -3.80
CA MET A 34 -16.20 0.01 -4.64
C MET A 34 -15.70 -0.39 -6.03
N THR A 35 -14.58 0.20 -6.44
CA THR A 35 -13.90 -0.08 -7.71
C THR A 35 -12.41 -0.19 -7.45
N GLY A 36 -11.69 -0.77 -8.41
CA GLY A 36 -10.24 -0.88 -8.37
C GLY A 36 -9.72 -2.08 -7.59
N TYR A 37 -10.44 -3.22 -7.65
CA TYR A 37 -10.04 -4.44 -6.95
C TYR A 37 -8.75 -5.05 -7.50
N LEU A 38 -8.39 -4.81 -8.77
CA LEU A 38 -7.15 -5.34 -9.34
C LEU A 38 -5.94 -4.57 -8.82
N GLU A 39 -6.08 -3.26 -8.73
CA GLU A 39 -5.12 -2.35 -8.12
C GLU A 39 -4.92 -2.71 -6.64
N VAL A 40 -5.99 -3.05 -5.92
CA VAL A 40 -5.92 -3.60 -4.55
C VAL A 40 -5.17 -4.93 -4.51
N LEU A 41 -5.50 -5.89 -5.40
CA LEU A 41 -4.83 -7.20 -5.44
C LEU A 41 -3.32 -7.08 -5.70
N THR A 42 -2.93 -6.08 -6.50
CA THR A 42 -1.54 -5.89 -6.97
C THR A 42 -0.78 -4.79 -6.23
N ASP A 43 -1.38 -4.14 -5.24
CA ASP A 43 -0.69 -3.21 -4.34
C ASP A 43 0.24 -4.00 -3.38
N PRO A 44 1.56 -3.76 -3.43
CA PRO A 44 2.52 -4.45 -2.56
C PRO A 44 2.28 -4.28 -1.07
N SER A 45 1.55 -3.24 -0.67
CA SER A 45 1.28 -2.92 0.74
C SER A 45 0.38 -3.97 1.43
N TYR A 46 -0.29 -4.84 0.66
CA TYR A 46 -1.06 -5.98 1.19
C TYR A 46 -0.26 -7.27 1.38
N ALA A 47 1.06 -7.29 1.17
CA ALA A 47 1.86 -8.47 1.46
C ALA A 47 1.69 -8.91 2.92
N GLY A 48 1.33 -10.19 3.14
CA GLY A 48 1.00 -10.73 4.47
C GLY A 48 -0.48 -10.58 4.87
N GLN A 49 -1.33 -10.01 4.00
CA GLN A 49 -2.72 -9.69 4.32
C GLN A 49 -3.71 -10.36 3.36
N ALA A 50 -4.82 -10.85 3.90
CA ALA A 50 -5.99 -11.21 3.10
C ALA A 50 -7.03 -10.09 3.14
N VAL A 51 -7.53 -9.71 1.98
CA VAL A 51 -8.36 -8.51 1.83
C VAL A 51 -9.83 -8.88 1.69
N VAL A 52 -10.64 -8.32 2.57
CA VAL A 52 -12.10 -8.33 2.54
C VAL A 52 -12.58 -7.11 1.76
N MET A 53 -13.19 -7.32 0.60
CA MET A 53 -13.86 -6.24 -0.11
C MET A 53 -15.24 -6.00 0.51
N THR A 54 -15.50 -4.77 0.93
CA THR A 54 -16.83 -4.44 1.50
C THR A 54 -17.89 -4.26 0.42
N TYR A 55 -17.49 -3.86 -0.79
CA TYR A 55 -18.41 -3.79 -1.93
C TYR A 55 -18.79 -5.21 -2.36
N PRO A 56 -20.09 -5.53 -2.48
CA PRO A 56 -20.50 -6.92 -2.52
C PRO A 56 -20.19 -7.65 -3.83
N LEU A 57 -20.15 -6.93 -4.96
CA LEU A 57 -20.02 -7.51 -6.29
C LEU A 57 -18.62 -7.24 -6.84
N ILE A 58 -17.76 -8.26 -6.86
CA ILE A 58 -16.35 -8.12 -7.24
C ILE A 58 -16.05 -8.93 -8.50
N GLY A 59 -15.27 -8.39 -9.44
CA GLY A 59 -14.95 -9.05 -10.72
C GLY A 59 -15.81 -8.62 -11.90
N ASN A 60 -16.72 -7.65 -11.71
CA ASN A 60 -17.69 -7.19 -12.71
C ASN A 60 -17.04 -6.65 -14.00
N TYR A 61 -15.86 -6.03 -13.92
CA TYR A 61 -15.11 -5.55 -15.09
C TYR A 61 -13.93 -6.45 -15.49
N GLY A 62 -13.80 -7.63 -14.88
CA GLY A 62 -12.71 -8.56 -15.15
C GLY A 62 -11.33 -8.00 -14.78
N ILE A 63 -10.32 -8.36 -15.55
CA ILE A 63 -8.91 -8.02 -15.29
C ILE A 63 -8.36 -7.33 -16.52
N CYS A 64 -7.72 -6.17 -16.32
CA CYS A 64 -6.92 -5.52 -17.34
C CYS A 64 -5.49 -5.42 -16.81
N ARG A 65 -4.53 -6.14 -17.40
CA ARG A 65 -3.17 -6.22 -16.83
C ARG A 65 -2.47 -4.86 -16.80
N LYS A 66 -2.91 -3.91 -17.64
CA LYS A 66 -2.42 -2.53 -17.61
C LYS A 66 -2.77 -1.77 -16.32
N ASP A 67 -3.82 -2.20 -15.62
CA ASP A 67 -4.21 -1.61 -14.32
C ASP A 67 -3.44 -2.25 -13.14
N MET A 68 -2.54 -3.21 -13.38
CA MET A 68 -1.73 -3.77 -12.31
C MET A 68 -0.76 -2.72 -11.76
N GLU A 69 -0.66 -2.67 -10.43
CA GLU A 69 0.21 -1.75 -9.71
C GLU A 69 1.55 -2.36 -9.32
N SER A 70 1.74 -3.65 -9.57
CA SER A 70 3.04 -4.31 -9.52
C SER A 70 3.05 -5.52 -10.46
N LYS A 71 4.17 -6.24 -10.55
CA LYS A 71 4.31 -7.37 -11.49
C LYS A 71 3.41 -8.57 -11.13
N LEU A 72 3.07 -8.73 -9.86
CA LEU A 72 2.34 -9.88 -9.33
C LEU A 72 1.30 -9.41 -8.30
N SER A 73 0.32 -10.26 -8.00
CA SER A 73 -0.54 -10.03 -6.84
C SER A 73 0.26 -10.17 -5.55
N ASN A 74 0.09 -9.25 -4.59
CA ASN A 74 0.78 -9.30 -3.31
C ASN A 74 -0.14 -9.63 -2.12
N VAL A 75 -1.46 -9.69 -2.34
CA VAL A 75 -2.38 -10.17 -1.30
C VAL A 75 -2.12 -11.66 -0.99
N ASP A 76 -2.26 -12.05 0.27
CA ASP A 76 -2.17 -13.45 0.68
C ASP A 76 -3.48 -14.22 0.44
N GLY A 77 -4.60 -13.51 0.41
CA GLY A 77 -5.91 -14.08 0.12
C GLY A 77 -6.97 -13.03 -0.22
N PHE A 78 -8.08 -13.47 -0.80
CA PHE A 78 -9.15 -12.57 -1.25
C PHE A 78 -10.53 -13.01 -0.78
N ILE A 79 -11.25 -12.10 -0.13
CA ILE A 79 -12.50 -12.40 0.58
C ILE A 79 -13.60 -11.48 0.04
N VAL A 80 -14.66 -12.05 -0.52
CA VAL A 80 -15.73 -11.29 -1.17
C VAL A 80 -17.11 -11.80 -0.79
N ARG A 81 -18.13 -10.96 -0.98
CA ARG A 81 -19.52 -11.40 -0.84
C ARG A 81 -19.94 -12.25 -2.04
N GLU A 82 -19.70 -11.75 -3.25
CA GLU A 82 -20.05 -12.42 -4.50
C GLU A 82 -18.99 -12.12 -5.56
N LEU A 83 -18.45 -13.18 -6.16
CA LEU A 83 -17.56 -13.09 -7.31
C LEU A 83 -18.41 -13.10 -8.58
N SER A 84 -18.21 -12.11 -9.45
CA SER A 84 -18.98 -11.99 -10.68
C SER A 84 -18.79 -13.21 -11.56
N ARG A 85 -19.90 -13.84 -11.96
CA ARG A 85 -19.90 -14.99 -12.87
C ARG A 85 -19.39 -14.66 -14.27
N LEU A 86 -19.68 -13.44 -14.72
CA LEU A 86 -19.25 -12.91 -16.01
C LEU A 86 -18.64 -11.53 -15.80
N SER A 87 -17.57 -11.25 -16.52
CA SER A 87 -16.93 -9.93 -16.56
C SER A 87 -17.36 -9.20 -17.84
N SER A 88 -17.75 -7.94 -17.72
CA SER A 88 -18.24 -7.13 -18.84
C SER A 88 -17.59 -5.76 -18.84
N ASN A 89 -16.46 -5.67 -19.55
CA ASN A 89 -15.76 -4.42 -19.82
C ASN A 89 -14.94 -4.60 -21.10
N PHE A 90 -14.82 -3.55 -21.93
CA PHE A 90 -14.06 -3.64 -23.18
C PHE A 90 -12.56 -3.88 -22.97
N ARG A 91 -12.04 -3.57 -21.77
CA ARG A 91 -10.65 -3.78 -21.37
C ARG A 91 -10.40 -5.14 -20.73
N ASN A 92 -11.44 -5.95 -20.56
CA ASN A 92 -11.35 -7.23 -19.90
C ASN A 92 -10.51 -8.21 -20.73
N GLU A 93 -9.41 -8.69 -20.15
CA GLU A 93 -8.52 -9.70 -20.73
C GLU A 93 -8.78 -11.09 -20.15
N GLN A 94 -9.21 -11.18 -18.89
CA GLN A 94 -9.50 -12.45 -18.21
C GLN A 94 -10.44 -12.28 -17.00
N SER A 95 -11.06 -13.37 -16.56
CA SER A 95 -11.87 -13.35 -15.35
C SER A 95 -11.01 -13.17 -14.08
N ILE A 96 -11.60 -12.62 -13.03
CA ILE A 96 -10.91 -12.53 -11.72
C ILE A 96 -10.64 -13.92 -11.13
N GLN A 97 -11.51 -14.91 -11.37
CA GLN A 97 -11.29 -16.28 -10.91
C GLN A 97 -10.02 -16.86 -11.54
N ASP A 98 -9.84 -16.69 -12.85
CA ASP A 98 -8.67 -17.18 -13.58
C ASP A 98 -7.40 -16.47 -13.12
N PHE A 99 -7.48 -15.15 -12.88
CA PHE A 99 -6.36 -14.38 -12.32
C PHE A 99 -5.94 -14.87 -10.94
N LEU A 100 -6.88 -15.13 -10.04
CA LEU A 100 -6.57 -15.63 -8.69
C LEU A 100 -5.95 -17.03 -8.75
N VAL A 101 -6.42 -17.90 -9.65
CA VAL A 101 -5.80 -19.23 -9.89
C VAL A 101 -4.38 -19.08 -10.43
N GLU A 102 -4.20 -18.26 -11.47
CA GLU A 102 -2.90 -17.99 -12.10
C GLU A 102 -1.87 -17.44 -11.11
N GLN A 103 -2.28 -16.50 -10.27
CA GLN A 103 -1.43 -15.86 -9.26
C GLN A 103 -1.32 -16.69 -7.96
N ASN A 104 -1.91 -17.88 -7.93
CA ASN A 104 -1.96 -18.77 -6.77
C ASN A 104 -2.49 -18.09 -5.49
N ILE A 105 -3.53 -17.26 -5.63
CA ILE A 105 -4.18 -16.55 -4.52
C ILE A 105 -5.45 -17.32 -4.11
N PRO A 106 -5.51 -17.83 -2.88
CA PRO A 106 -6.72 -18.46 -2.37
C PRO A 106 -7.73 -17.40 -1.96
N GLY A 107 -9.00 -17.80 -1.95
CA GLY A 107 -10.04 -16.91 -1.50
C GLY A 107 -11.34 -17.61 -1.19
N ILE A 108 -12.27 -16.82 -0.67
CA ILE A 108 -13.60 -17.28 -0.29
C ILE A 108 -14.65 -16.25 -0.72
N GLN A 109 -15.72 -16.75 -1.34
CA GLN A 109 -16.92 -15.97 -1.64
C GLN A 109 -18.14 -16.50 -0.89
N GLY A 110 -19.25 -15.76 -0.93
CA GLY A 110 -20.53 -16.20 -0.38
C GLY A 110 -20.68 -15.97 1.12
N ILE A 111 -19.68 -15.38 1.78
CA ILE A 111 -19.74 -15.06 3.22
C ILE A 111 -20.40 -13.69 3.45
N ASP A 112 -20.81 -13.41 4.70
CA ASP A 112 -21.29 -12.10 5.10
C ASP A 112 -20.09 -11.17 5.38
N THR A 113 -19.58 -10.52 4.32
CA THR A 113 -18.47 -9.58 4.43
C THR A 113 -18.81 -8.37 5.31
N ARG A 114 -20.08 -8.00 5.45
CA ARG A 114 -20.50 -6.92 6.35
C ARG A 114 -20.35 -7.32 7.82
N ALA A 115 -20.74 -8.54 8.18
CA ALA A 115 -20.53 -9.08 9.52
C ALA A 115 -19.02 -9.16 9.84
N LEU A 116 -18.21 -9.66 8.90
CA LEU A 116 -16.76 -9.71 9.03
C LEU A 116 -16.15 -8.31 9.23
N THR A 117 -16.50 -7.33 8.40
CA THR A 117 -16.04 -5.94 8.57
C THR A 117 -16.42 -5.35 9.92
N LYS A 118 -17.62 -5.62 10.44
CA LYS A 118 -18.01 -5.18 11.78
C LYS A 118 -17.12 -5.80 12.86
N ILE A 119 -16.83 -7.09 12.78
CA ILE A 119 -15.95 -7.79 13.71
C ILE A 119 -14.57 -7.14 13.72
N LEU A 120 -13.97 -6.93 12.53
CA LEU A 120 -12.64 -6.32 12.40
C LEU A 120 -12.62 -4.86 12.91
N ARG A 121 -13.68 -4.09 12.67
CA ARG A 121 -13.78 -2.72 13.20
C ARG A 121 -13.92 -2.70 14.73
N GLU A 122 -14.69 -3.63 15.29
CA GLU A 122 -15.00 -3.67 16.74
C GLU A 122 -13.85 -4.28 17.56
N LYS A 123 -13.19 -5.32 17.06
CA LYS A 123 -12.11 -6.05 17.76
C LYS A 123 -10.70 -5.67 17.28
N GLY A 124 -10.58 -5.08 16.10
CA GLY A 124 -9.30 -4.81 15.43
C GLY A 124 -9.01 -5.82 14.32
N THR A 125 -7.98 -5.55 13.50
CA THR A 125 -7.46 -6.57 12.57
C THR A 125 -6.95 -7.76 13.35
N MET A 126 -7.09 -8.94 12.76
CA MET A 126 -6.76 -10.19 13.40
C MET A 126 -6.31 -11.21 12.36
N ASN A 127 -5.57 -12.22 12.79
CA ASN A 127 -5.15 -13.27 11.88
C ASN A 127 -6.32 -14.21 11.57
N GLY A 128 -6.30 -14.76 10.37
CA GLY A 128 -7.29 -15.75 9.95
C GLY A 128 -6.72 -16.70 8.92
N MET A 129 -7.25 -17.92 8.94
CA MET A 129 -6.94 -18.98 8.00
C MET A 129 -8.04 -19.08 6.94
N ILE A 130 -7.64 -19.13 5.67
CA ILE A 130 -8.49 -19.56 4.56
C ILE A 130 -8.09 -20.99 4.21
N THR A 131 -9.05 -21.92 4.27
CA THR A 131 -8.82 -23.34 3.95
C THR A 131 -10.01 -23.96 3.21
N THR A 132 -9.71 -24.98 2.41
CA THR A 132 -10.73 -25.85 1.76
C THR A 132 -10.86 -27.20 2.48
N ASN A 133 -9.99 -27.48 3.46
CA ASN A 133 -10.10 -28.66 4.30
C ASN A 133 -11.36 -28.56 5.15
N ALA A 134 -12.26 -29.54 5.08
CA ALA A 134 -13.47 -29.57 5.90
C ALA A 134 -13.24 -30.19 7.29
N ASP A 135 -12.14 -30.92 7.46
CA ASP A 135 -11.79 -31.67 8.67
C ASP A 135 -10.74 -30.90 9.50
N TYR A 136 -10.80 -29.56 9.50
CA TYR A 136 -9.88 -28.73 10.29
C TYR A 136 -10.15 -28.87 11.80
N ASP A 137 -9.08 -28.84 12.59
CA ASP A 137 -9.18 -28.68 14.05
C ASP A 137 -9.20 -27.20 14.40
N LEU A 138 -10.32 -26.72 14.96
CA LEU A 138 -10.50 -25.31 15.30
C LEU A 138 -9.46 -24.79 16.30
N GLU A 139 -9.06 -25.58 17.30
CA GLU A 139 -8.08 -25.16 18.29
C GLU A 139 -6.66 -25.12 17.71
N GLU A 140 -6.33 -26.06 16.82
CA GLU A 140 -5.08 -26.02 16.07
C GLU A 140 -5.00 -24.77 15.17
N VAL A 141 -6.06 -24.47 14.42
CA VAL A 141 -6.12 -23.28 13.56
C VAL A 141 -5.99 -22.00 14.37
N LYS A 142 -6.71 -21.88 15.50
CA LYS A 142 -6.58 -20.72 16.40
C LYS A 142 -5.17 -20.56 16.94
N LYS A 143 -4.51 -21.66 17.31
CA LYS A 143 -3.12 -21.63 17.76
C LYS A 143 -2.20 -21.10 16.64
N LYS A 144 -2.30 -21.67 15.43
CA LYS A 144 -1.51 -21.21 14.27
C LYS A 144 -1.77 -19.74 13.92
N CYS A 145 -3.02 -19.28 14.01
CA CYS A 145 -3.36 -17.87 13.77
C CYS A 145 -2.71 -16.95 14.80
N LYS A 146 -2.68 -17.34 16.08
CA LYS A 146 -2.02 -16.55 17.15
C LYS A 146 -0.50 -16.53 17.06
N GLU A 147 0.10 -17.58 16.52
CA GLU A 147 1.55 -17.67 16.31
C GLU A 147 2.00 -16.94 15.03
N TYR A 148 1.09 -16.67 14.10
CA TYR A 148 1.39 -15.94 12.88
C TYR A 148 1.62 -14.46 13.16
N SER A 149 2.64 -13.89 12.52
CA SER A 149 2.89 -12.46 12.46
C SER A 149 3.33 -12.08 11.06
N VAL A 150 2.82 -10.96 10.54
CA VAL A 150 3.30 -10.40 9.28
C VAL A 150 4.71 -9.85 9.51
N SER A 151 5.71 -10.47 8.89
CA SER A 151 7.10 -10.03 9.01
C SER A 151 7.90 -10.25 7.72
N GLY A 152 8.96 -9.44 7.54
CA GLY A 152 9.89 -9.55 6.41
C GLY A 152 9.24 -9.31 5.04
N VAL A 153 8.11 -8.61 5.01
CA VAL A 153 7.31 -8.41 3.80
C VAL A 153 7.90 -7.38 2.83
N VAL A 154 8.64 -6.38 3.32
CA VAL A 154 9.40 -5.45 2.47
C VAL A 154 10.42 -6.18 1.60
N ASP A 155 11.17 -7.13 2.19
CA ASP A 155 12.18 -7.92 1.46
C ASP A 155 11.54 -8.84 0.39
N LYS A 156 10.27 -9.22 0.57
CA LYS A 156 9.50 -9.99 -0.42
C LYS A 156 9.11 -9.14 -1.63
N VAL A 157 8.78 -7.85 -1.42
CA VAL A 157 8.21 -7.00 -2.48
C VAL A 157 9.19 -6.03 -3.13
N THR A 158 10.29 -5.65 -2.46
CA THR A 158 11.32 -4.79 -3.06
C THR A 158 11.90 -5.39 -4.32
N THR A 159 12.19 -4.54 -5.30
CA THR A 159 13.02 -4.90 -6.46
C THR A 159 14.35 -5.49 -6.01
N LYS A 160 14.88 -6.42 -6.82
CA LYS A 160 16.16 -7.11 -6.55
C LYS A 160 17.35 -6.33 -7.05
N GLU A 161 17.16 -5.52 -8.08
CA GLU A 161 18.19 -4.72 -8.72
C GLU A 161 17.62 -3.34 -9.06
N ALA A 162 18.50 -2.37 -9.30
CA ALA A 162 18.09 -1.05 -9.74
C ALA A 162 17.51 -1.13 -11.16
N VAL A 163 16.35 -0.48 -11.38
CA VAL A 163 15.68 -0.45 -12.69
C VAL A 163 15.28 0.99 -13.02
N SER A 164 15.63 1.44 -14.23
CA SER A 164 15.33 2.80 -14.69
C SER A 164 14.19 2.82 -15.69
N PHE A 165 13.39 3.88 -15.63
CA PHE A 165 12.31 4.19 -16.56
C PHE A 165 12.38 5.66 -16.96
N LYS A 166 11.96 5.96 -18.19
CA LYS A 166 11.85 7.31 -18.73
C LYS A 166 10.46 7.53 -19.34
N PRO A 167 10.06 8.78 -19.63
CA PRO A 167 8.80 9.03 -20.31
C PRO A 167 8.70 8.23 -21.61
N GLY A 168 7.56 7.57 -21.82
CA GLY A 168 7.37 6.53 -22.84
C GLY A 168 7.32 5.10 -22.28
N ASP A 169 7.95 4.85 -21.14
CA ASP A 169 7.86 3.57 -20.44
C ASP A 169 6.57 3.50 -19.58
N LEU A 170 6.21 2.30 -19.11
CA LEU A 170 5.03 2.06 -18.24
C LEU A 170 3.72 2.66 -18.80
N ASP A 171 3.55 2.58 -20.13
CA ASP A 171 2.41 3.15 -20.88
C ASP A 171 2.26 4.68 -20.71
N THR A 172 3.36 5.42 -20.52
CA THR A 172 3.37 6.90 -20.51
C THR A 172 3.70 7.49 -21.88
N ASP A 173 3.49 8.80 -22.07
CA ASP A 173 3.72 9.48 -23.36
C ASP A 173 5.23 9.67 -23.62
N SER A 174 5.71 9.13 -24.74
CA SER A 174 7.11 9.19 -25.16
C SER A 174 7.53 10.56 -25.71
N ASN A 175 6.59 11.47 -25.96
CA ASN A 175 6.88 12.83 -26.42
C ASN A 175 7.25 13.79 -25.28
N ILE A 176 7.09 13.37 -24.03
CA ILE A 176 7.44 14.18 -22.86
C ILE A 176 8.97 14.19 -22.71
N PRO A 177 9.63 15.37 -22.72
CA PRO A 177 11.07 15.45 -22.55
C PRO A 177 11.48 15.10 -21.11
N VAL A 178 12.63 14.46 -20.97
CA VAL A 178 13.27 14.27 -19.67
C VAL A 178 13.86 15.60 -19.20
N THR A 179 13.44 16.05 -18.03
CA THR A 179 13.84 17.33 -17.42
C THR A 179 14.48 17.15 -16.04
N LYS A 180 14.19 16.05 -15.35
CA LYS A 180 14.64 15.76 -13.98
C LYS A 180 14.98 14.28 -13.81
N LYS A 181 15.85 13.98 -12.85
CA LYS A 181 16.17 12.62 -12.40
C LYS A 181 15.68 12.40 -10.98
N VAL A 182 14.89 11.35 -10.78
CA VAL A 182 14.36 11.00 -9.45
C VAL A 182 14.82 9.60 -9.07
N ALA A 183 15.43 9.49 -7.90
CA ALA A 183 15.72 8.20 -7.29
C ALA A 183 14.51 7.75 -6.44
N ILE A 184 14.02 6.53 -6.68
CA ILE A 184 12.93 5.93 -5.93
C ILE A 184 13.52 4.84 -5.03
N LEU A 185 13.38 4.94 -3.71
CA LEU A 185 13.69 3.84 -2.79
C LEU A 185 12.48 2.92 -2.68
N ASP A 186 12.62 1.69 -3.15
CA ASP A 186 11.54 0.72 -3.24
C ASP A 186 11.35 -0.04 -1.93
N VAL A 187 10.37 0.38 -1.14
CA VAL A 187 9.93 -0.37 0.05
C VAL A 187 8.61 -1.13 -0.20
N GLY A 188 8.17 -1.23 -1.46
CA GLY A 188 6.88 -1.80 -1.87
C GLY A 188 6.16 -0.98 -2.94
N THR A 189 6.91 -0.57 -3.97
CA THR A 189 6.49 0.45 -4.94
C THR A 189 5.30 0.03 -5.78
N LYS A 190 4.27 0.86 -5.78
CA LYS A 190 3.24 0.86 -6.82
C LYS A 190 3.74 1.53 -8.09
N PHE A 191 3.51 0.90 -9.24
CA PHE A 191 3.93 1.42 -10.54
C PHE A 191 3.33 2.80 -10.84
N ASN A 192 2.14 3.13 -10.33
CA ASN A 192 1.59 4.45 -10.59
C ASN A 192 2.38 5.61 -9.95
N ILE A 193 3.17 5.37 -8.90
CA ILE A 193 4.13 6.37 -8.38
C ILE A 193 5.13 6.76 -9.47
N ALA A 194 5.75 5.76 -10.12
CA ALA A 194 6.66 5.97 -11.23
C ALA A 194 5.93 6.66 -12.41
N ARG A 195 4.74 6.17 -12.79
CA ARG A 195 3.95 6.79 -13.89
C ARG A 195 3.63 8.26 -13.62
N CYS A 196 3.31 8.64 -12.38
CA CYS A 196 3.03 10.04 -11.99
C CYS A 196 4.26 10.95 -12.18
N LEU A 197 5.47 10.44 -11.92
CA LEU A 197 6.73 11.16 -12.13
C LEU A 197 7.11 11.21 -13.62
N LEU A 198 6.99 10.11 -14.35
CA LEU A 198 7.27 10.04 -15.78
C LEU A 198 6.40 11.05 -16.57
N LYS A 199 5.12 11.18 -16.23
CA LYS A 199 4.20 12.17 -16.83
C LYS A 199 4.60 13.63 -16.59
N ARG A 200 5.48 13.87 -15.62
CA ARG A 200 6.03 15.19 -15.26
C ARG A 200 7.44 15.41 -15.82
N GLY A 201 7.90 14.51 -16.68
CA GLY A 201 9.21 14.62 -17.33
C GLY A 201 10.36 14.15 -16.45
N CYS A 202 10.11 13.35 -15.42
CA CYS A 202 11.18 12.69 -14.67
C CYS A 202 11.65 11.43 -15.39
N GLU A 203 12.96 11.23 -15.48
CA GLU A 203 13.56 9.90 -15.53
C GLU A 203 13.63 9.38 -14.09
N VAL A 204 13.23 8.12 -13.88
CA VAL A 204 13.18 7.51 -12.54
C VAL A 204 14.07 6.28 -12.48
N THR A 205 14.82 6.13 -11.39
CA THR A 205 15.54 4.89 -11.08
C THR A 205 15.02 4.33 -9.77
N ILE A 206 14.48 3.11 -9.81
CA ILE A 206 13.95 2.39 -8.66
C ILE A 206 15.06 1.53 -8.07
N TYR A 207 15.42 1.79 -6.81
CA TYR A 207 16.48 1.10 -6.06
C TYR A 207 15.88 0.13 -5.03
N PRO A 208 16.52 -1.03 -4.79
CA PRO A 208 16.12 -1.92 -3.69
C PRO A 208 16.07 -1.21 -2.32
N ALA A 209 15.17 -1.64 -1.43
CA ALA A 209 14.92 -1.06 -0.10
C ALA A 209 16.20 -0.81 0.73
N ARG A 210 17.17 -1.73 0.66
CA ARG A 210 18.41 -1.72 1.45
C ARG A 210 19.62 -1.18 0.67
N THR A 211 19.38 -0.43 -0.41
CA THR A 211 20.45 0.19 -1.18
C THR A 211 21.23 1.16 -0.29
N ASN A 212 22.57 1.08 -0.37
CA ASN A 212 23.43 2.04 0.32
C ASN A 212 23.11 3.47 -0.16
N PRO A 213 22.74 4.40 0.75
CA PRO A 213 22.32 5.75 0.40
C PRO A 213 23.40 6.52 -0.37
N GLU A 214 24.69 6.27 -0.11
CA GLU A 214 25.80 6.92 -0.82
C GLU A 214 25.80 6.59 -2.32
N LEU A 215 25.34 5.39 -2.71
CA LEU A 215 25.23 5.03 -4.12
C LEU A 215 24.10 5.80 -4.81
N ILE A 216 23.00 6.07 -4.10
CA ILE A 216 21.90 6.87 -4.61
C ILE A 216 22.35 8.33 -4.78
N LEU A 217 23.01 8.89 -3.77
CA LEU A 217 23.51 10.27 -3.79
C LEU A 217 24.55 10.50 -4.89
N LYS A 218 25.40 9.51 -5.17
CA LYS A 218 26.43 9.58 -6.21
C LYS A 218 25.86 9.76 -7.62
N GLU A 219 24.63 9.32 -7.87
CA GLU A 219 23.94 9.51 -9.15
C GLU A 219 23.41 10.94 -9.34
N ASN A 220 23.57 11.81 -8.33
CA ASN A 220 23.14 13.21 -8.31
C ASN A 220 21.66 13.38 -8.74
N PRO A 221 20.70 12.70 -8.09
CA PRO A 221 19.29 12.87 -8.43
C PRO A 221 18.81 14.28 -8.07
N ASP A 222 17.91 14.83 -8.88
CA ASP A 222 17.23 16.10 -8.58
C ASP A 222 16.25 15.94 -7.40
N GLY A 223 15.76 14.73 -7.15
CA GLY A 223 14.86 14.43 -6.04
C GLY A 223 14.87 12.95 -5.66
N ILE A 224 14.46 12.66 -4.42
CA ILE A 224 14.34 11.31 -3.89
C ILE A 224 12.88 11.05 -3.50
N MET A 225 12.37 9.87 -3.84
CA MET A 225 11.05 9.42 -3.44
C MET A 225 11.14 8.15 -2.60
N LEU A 226 10.45 8.12 -1.46
CA LEU A 226 10.27 6.91 -0.65
C LEU A 226 8.85 6.41 -0.86
N THR A 227 8.71 5.15 -1.26
CA THR A 227 7.41 4.62 -1.71
C THR A 227 6.57 4.07 -0.57
N ASN A 228 5.35 3.69 -0.92
CA ASN A 228 4.49 2.87 -0.08
C ASN A 228 5.07 1.47 0.13
N GLY A 229 4.51 0.72 1.08
CA GLY A 229 4.91 -0.66 1.29
C GLY A 229 4.20 -1.36 2.44
N PRO A 230 4.46 -2.67 2.62
CA PRO A 230 3.78 -3.51 3.60
C PRO A 230 4.49 -3.55 4.96
N GLY A 231 3.78 -4.05 5.96
CA GLY A 231 4.37 -4.46 7.24
C GLY A 231 4.52 -3.35 8.28
N ASP A 232 5.18 -3.69 9.39
CA ASP A 232 5.52 -2.73 10.45
C ASP A 232 6.79 -1.94 10.04
N PRO A 233 6.73 -0.59 9.99
CA PRO A 233 7.91 0.21 9.69
C PRO A 233 9.09 -0.04 10.64
N LYS A 234 8.83 -0.45 11.91
CA LYS A 234 9.88 -0.72 12.90
C LYS A 234 10.73 -1.94 12.59
N GLU A 235 10.27 -2.86 11.75
CA GLU A 235 11.08 -3.99 11.29
C GLU A 235 12.19 -3.56 10.32
N CYS A 236 12.04 -2.38 9.69
CA CYS A 236 12.94 -1.89 8.64
C CYS A 236 14.16 -1.14 9.20
N THR A 237 14.82 -1.70 10.22
CA THR A 237 15.89 -1.03 10.99
C THR A 237 17.04 -0.50 10.12
N GLU A 238 17.50 -1.29 9.15
CA GLU A 238 18.56 -0.88 8.22
C GLU A 238 18.10 0.25 7.29
N VAL A 239 16.86 0.20 6.81
CA VAL A 239 16.29 1.26 5.96
C VAL A 239 16.21 2.56 6.76
N ILE A 240 15.72 2.49 8.00
CA ILE A 240 15.65 3.64 8.92
C ILE A 240 17.04 4.27 9.13
N GLU A 241 18.07 3.45 9.32
CA GLU A 241 19.44 3.96 9.48
C GLU A 241 19.94 4.63 8.18
N ASN A 242 19.75 3.99 7.03
CA ASN A 242 20.14 4.54 5.73
C ASN A 242 19.42 5.86 5.39
N LEU A 243 18.16 6.02 5.84
CA LEU A 243 17.40 7.25 5.62
C LEU A 243 18.01 8.46 6.33
N LYS A 244 18.78 8.29 7.40
CA LYS A 244 19.49 9.40 8.06
C LYS A 244 20.49 10.06 7.13
N THR A 245 21.18 9.28 6.30
CA THR A 245 22.09 9.79 5.28
C THR A 245 21.35 10.58 4.20
N LEU A 246 20.21 10.05 3.71
CA LEU A 246 19.40 10.76 2.72
C LEU A 246 18.81 12.05 3.30
N TYR A 247 18.33 12.01 4.55
CA TYR A 247 17.83 13.17 5.29
C TYR A 247 18.88 14.26 5.48
N ALA A 248 20.14 13.87 5.72
CA ALA A 248 21.24 14.82 5.88
C ALA A 248 21.57 15.57 4.57
N SER A 249 21.19 15.03 3.42
CA SER A 249 21.36 15.71 2.13
C SER A 249 20.46 16.95 2.00
N GLU A 250 20.72 17.74 0.95
CA GLU A 250 19.91 18.89 0.57
C GLU A 250 18.99 18.58 -0.63
N ILE A 251 18.94 17.31 -1.05
CA ILE A 251 18.11 16.85 -2.17
C ILE A 251 16.65 16.81 -1.69
N PRO A 252 15.69 17.36 -2.46
CA PRO A 252 14.28 17.25 -2.18
C PRO A 252 13.82 15.80 -1.96
N ILE A 253 13.07 15.55 -0.87
CA ILE A 253 12.50 14.22 -0.58
C ILE A 253 10.98 14.30 -0.45
N PHE A 254 10.29 13.39 -1.14
CA PHE A 254 8.87 13.14 -0.95
C PHE A 254 8.63 11.68 -0.55
N ALA A 255 8.00 11.45 0.60
CA ALA A 255 7.76 10.11 1.13
C ALA A 255 6.27 9.79 1.24
N ILE A 256 5.87 8.58 0.85
CA ILE A 256 4.48 8.14 0.75
C ILE A 256 4.25 6.90 1.63
N CYS A 257 3.17 6.87 2.41
CA CYS A 257 2.72 5.74 3.22
C CYS A 257 3.83 5.14 4.11
N LEU A 258 4.39 3.96 3.78
CA LEU A 258 5.51 3.38 4.53
C LEU A 258 6.73 4.32 4.54
N GLY A 259 7.03 4.97 3.41
CA GLY A 259 8.10 5.97 3.35
C GLY A 259 7.90 7.13 4.33
N HIS A 260 6.67 7.59 4.54
CA HIS A 260 6.35 8.62 5.54
C HIS A 260 6.70 8.15 6.96
N GLN A 261 6.32 6.92 7.30
CA GLN A 261 6.59 6.32 8.62
C GLN A 261 8.08 6.10 8.84
N LEU A 262 8.80 5.59 7.84
CA LEU A 262 10.25 5.36 7.91
C LEU A 262 11.02 6.66 8.06
N MET A 263 10.63 7.72 7.33
CA MET A 263 11.23 9.05 7.46
C MET A 263 10.94 9.66 8.84
N ALA A 264 9.77 9.42 9.42
CA ALA A 264 9.44 9.84 10.79
C ALA A 264 10.33 9.12 11.82
N LEU A 265 10.44 7.79 11.73
CA LEU A 265 11.29 6.97 12.63
C LEU A 265 12.77 7.34 12.52
N ALA A 266 13.28 7.59 11.31
CA ALA A 266 14.67 8.01 11.08
C ALA A 266 15.01 9.34 11.77
N ASN A 267 13.99 10.13 12.10
CA ASN A 267 14.09 11.48 12.64
C ASN A 267 13.50 11.60 14.06
N GLY A 268 13.45 10.49 14.80
CA GLY A 268 13.17 10.50 16.24
C GLY A 268 11.69 10.50 16.64
N ALA A 269 10.76 10.44 15.68
CA ALA A 269 9.37 10.13 15.98
C ALA A 269 9.16 8.62 16.17
N ASP A 270 7.97 8.24 16.64
CA ASP A 270 7.57 6.85 16.84
C ASP A 270 6.31 6.51 16.02
N THR A 271 6.05 5.21 15.85
CA THR A 271 4.86 4.70 15.16
C THR A 271 4.08 3.72 16.04
N GLU A 272 2.78 3.62 15.79
CA GLU A 272 1.91 2.64 16.45
C GLU A 272 1.01 1.90 15.47
N LYS A 273 0.63 0.68 15.85
CA LYS A 273 -0.34 -0.12 15.10
C LYS A 273 -1.75 0.42 15.38
N MET A 274 -2.46 0.76 14.32
CA MET A 274 -3.86 1.16 14.40
C MET A 274 -4.74 -0.05 14.68
N LYS A 275 -5.90 0.18 15.32
CA LYS A 275 -6.87 -0.87 15.61
C LYS A 275 -7.25 -1.68 14.37
N TYR A 276 -7.62 -0.99 13.28
CA TYR A 276 -7.97 -1.63 12.01
C TYR A 276 -7.40 -0.91 10.77
N GLY A 277 -6.62 0.16 10.97
CA GLY A 277 -6.00 0.94 9.89
C GLY A 277 -6.97 1.69 8.97
N HIS A 278 -6.41 2.32 7.95
CA HIS A 278 -7.17 2.98 6.89
C HIS A 278 -6.97 2.27 5.57
N ARG A 279 -8.08 1.80 5.00
CA ARG A 279 -8.11 0.98 3.79
C ARG A 279 -9.34 1.30 2.97
N GLY A 280 -9.18 2.19 1.99
CA GLY A 280 -10.29 2.72 1.22
C GLY A 280 -9.92 3.88 0.32
N ALA A 281 -10.83 4.21 -0.58
CA ALA A 281 -10.69 5.30 -1.56
C ALA A 281 -11.59 6.50 -1.26
N ASN A 282 -11.94 6.71 0.00
CA ASN A 282 -12.91 7.71 0.44
C ASN A 282 -12.49 8.45 1.73
N HIS A 283 -11.21 8.44 2.06
CA HIS A 283 -10.72 9.03 3.31
C HIS A 283 -10.47 10.54 3.12
N PRO A 284 -11.14 11.41 3.88
CA PRO A 284 -10.90 12.85 3.82
C PRO A 284 -9.62 13.22 4.58
N VAL A 285 -8.68 13.86 3.90
CA VAL A 285 -7.43 14.37 4.49
C VAL A 285 -7.36 15.87 4.31
N LYS A 286 -7.12 16.61 5.40
CA LYS A 286 -6.97 18.06 5.40
C LYS A 286 -5.50 18.45 5.35
N ASP A 287 -5.17 19.29 4.39
CA ASP A 287 -3.93 20.04 4.33
C ASP A 287 -4.01 21.23 5.29
N LEU A 288 -3.12 21.26 6.27
CA LEU A 288 -3.13 22.29 7.31
C LEU A 288 -2.57 23.63 6.82
N GLU A 289 -1.75 23.63 5.77
CA GLU A 289 -1.16 24.84 5.20
C GLU A 289 -2.22 25.61 4.38
N THR A 290 -2.99 24.90 3.57
CA THR A 290 -3.97 25.52 2.67
C THR A 290 -5.40 25.50 3.20
N GLY A 291 -5.69 24.65 4.19
CA GLY A 291 -7.03 24.37 4.67
C GLY A 291 -7.87 23.48 3.73
N ARG A 292 -7.32 23.07 2.58
CA ARG A 292 -7.99 22.23 1.58
C ARG A 292 -8.17 20.80 2.11
N VAL A 293 -9.28 20.17 1.73
CA VAL A 293 -9.53 18.75 1.97
C VAL A 293 -9.42 18.00 0.65
N TYR A 294 -8.70 16.88 0.66
CA TYR A 294 -8.63 15.90 -0.43
C TYR A 294 -9.40 14.65 -0.02
N ILE A 295 -10.15 14.05 -0.94
CA ILE A 295 -10.54 12.65 -0.77
C ILE A 295 -9.35 11.83 -1.26
N SER A 296 -8.82 10.95 -0.41
CA SER A 296 -7.61 10.20 -0.68
C SER A 296 -7.83 8.69 -0.69
N SER A 297 -6.91 8.01 -1.35
CA SER A 297 -6.73 6.56 -1.27
C SER A 297 -5.79 6.24 -0.11
N GLN A 298 -6.18 5.29 0.73
CA GLN A 298 -5.42 4.88 1.91
C GLN A 298 -5.29 3.37 2.00
N ASN A 299 -4.11 2.92 2.37
CA ASN A 299 -3.81 1.54 2.69
C ASN A 299 -2.65 1.46 3.71
N HIS A 300 -2.96 1.64 5.00
CA HIS A 300 -1.98 1.51 6.06
C HIS A 300 -2.60 0.98 7.37
N GLY A 301 -1.83 0.16 8.09
CA GLY A 301 -2.20 -0.37 9.42
C GLY A 301 -1.44 0.28 10.57
N TYR A 302 -0.47 1.13 10.27
CA TYR A 302 0.37 1.86 11.23
C TYR A 302 0.24 3.36 10.98
N VAL A 303 0.56 4.15 11.99
CA VAL A 303 0.54 5.61 11.91
C VAL A 303 1.67 6.22 12.75
N VAL A 304 2.12 7.42 12.38
CA VAL A 304 3.06 8.20 13.18
C VAL A 304 2.35 8.78 14.39
N LYS A 305 2.96 8.64 15.57
CA LYS A 305 2.45 9.18 16.82
C LYS A 305 2.74 10.68 16.93
N GLU A 306 1.70 11.51 16.93
CA GLU A 306 1.84 12.97 16.93
C GLU A 306 2.68 13.50 18.10
N ASP A 307 2.46 12.97 19.30
CA ASP A 307 3.11 13.39 20.54
C ASP A 307 4.62 13.07 20.60
N THR A 308 5.11 12.25 19.67
CA THR A 308 6.51 11.83 19.60
C THR A 308 7.33 12.61 18.57
N ILE A 309 6.69 13.44 17.75
CA ILE A 309 7.37 14.21 16.71
C ILE A 309 8.23 15.29 17.37
N PRO A 310 9.57 15.29 17.18
CA PRO A 310 10.40 16.35 17.74
C PRO A 310 10.05 17.70 17.11
N ALA A 311 9.62 18.64 17.94
CA ALA A 311 9.07 19.92 17.49
C ALA A 311 10.09 20.82 16.78
N ASP A 312 11.39 20.59 16.97
CA ASP A 312 12.49 21.25 16.27
C ASP A 312 12.79 20.62 14.90
N VAL A 313 12.32 19.39 14.65
CA VAL A 313 12.62 18.61 13.44
C VAL A 313 11.49 18.68 12.41
N ALA A 314 10.24 18.50 12.82
CA ALA A 314 9.10 18.45 11.91
C ALA A 314 7.81 18.99 12.53
N GLU A 315 6.81 19.18 11.68
CA GLU A 315 5.45 19.54 12.09
C GLU A 315 4.41 18.81 11.25
N VAL A 316 3.23 18.62 11.82
CA VAL A 316 2.09 17.99 11.13
C VAL A 316 1.67 18.88 9.96
N ALA A 317 1.62 18.30 8.77
CA ALA A 317 1.20 18.99 7.55
C ALA A 317 -0.20 18.55 7.07
N PHE A 318 -0.57 17.30 7.37
CA PHE A 318 -1.85 16.73 6.98
C PHE A 318 -2.47 15.95 8.14
N VAL A 319 -3.80 15.99 8.24
CA VAL A 319 -4.57 15.25 9.25
C VAL A 319 -5.78 14.56 8.65
N ASN A 320 -6.12 13.40 9.17
CA ASN A 320 -7.33 12.71 8.81
C ASN A 320 -8.54 13.45 9.41
N VAL A 321 -9.56 13.73 8.60
CA VAL A 321 -10.73 14.49 9.10
C VAL A 321 -11.66 13.62 9.95
N ASN A 322 -11.64 12.29 9.78
CA ASN A 322 -12.53 11.39 10.51
C ASN A 322 -12.08 11.13 11.94
N ASP A 323 -10.78 10.92 12.17
CA ASP A 323 -10.24 10.49 13.46
C ASP A 323 -9.04 11.29 13.95
N GLY A 324 -8.57 12.28 13.19
CA GLY A 324 -7.52 13.21 13.60
C GLY A 324 -6.10 12.67 13.53
N THR A 325 -5.88 11.46 13.00
CA THR A 325 -4.53 10.89 12.91
C THR A 325 -3.63 11.69 11.98
N VAL A 326 -2.32 11.63 12.21
CA VAL A 326 -1.30 12.26 11.36
C VAL A 326 -1.34 11.63 9.97
N GLU A 327 -1.48 12.47 8.94
CA GLU A 327 -1.53 12.06 7.54
C GLU A 327 -0.35 12.59 6.71
N GLY A 328 0.61 13.27 7.36
CA GLY A 328 1.79 13.79 6.72
C GLY A 328 2.56 14.80 7.55
N LEU A 329 3.86 14.92 7.28
CA LEU A 329 4.78 15.81 7.98
C LEU A 329 5.49 16.75 7.00
N ARG A 330 5.79 17.96 7.47
CA ARG A 330 6.76 18.88 6.87
C ARG A 330 7.98 18.98 7.77
N TYR A 331 9.17 18.77 7.22
CA TYR A 331 10.42 18.85 7.98
C TYR A 331 10.97 20.28 7.95
N LYS A 332 11.40 20.76 9.11
CA LYS A 332 11.90 22.12 9.30
C LYS A 332 13.30 22.25 8.71
N ASN A 333 13.55 23.36 8.02
CA ASN A 333 14.84 23.67 7.40
C ASN A 333 15.32 22.61 6.38
N LYS A 334 14.41 21.80 5.84
CA LYS A 334 14.71 20.74 4.88
C LYS A 334 13.69 20.78 3.74
N LYS A 335 14.13 20.41 2.54
CA LYS A 335 13.23 20.21 1.38
C LYS A 335 12.56 18.84 1.45
N ILE A 336 11.89 18.54 2.57
CA ILE A 336 11.30 17.22 2.82
C ILE A 336 9.85 17.37 3.28
N PHE A 337 8.94 16.72 2.57
CA PHE A 337 7.57 16.52 3.02
C PHE A 337 7.13 15.08 2.81
N THR A 338 6.16 14.65 3.60
CA THR A 338 5.73 13.25 3.62
C THR A 338 4.21 13.19 3.78
N VAL A 339 3.61 12.12 3.27
CA VAL A 339 2.17 11.84 3.38
C VAL A 339 1.92 10.37 3.68
N GLN A 340 0.91 10.10 4.49
CA GLN A 340 0.53 8.75 4.91
C GLN A 340 -0.43 8.08 3.92
N PHE A 341 -1.24 8.88 3.22
CA PHE A 341 -2.13 8.43 2.14
C PHE A 341 -1.38 8.28 0.80
N HIS A 342 -2.08 7.91 -0.27
CA HIS A 342 -1.54 7.59 -1.59
C HIS A 342 -1.94 8.64 -2.64
N PRO A 343 -1.11 9.68 -2.86
CA PRO A 343 -1.35 10.71 -3.87
C PRO A 343 -1.45 10.17 -5.29
N GLU A 344 -0.78 9.05 -5.57
CA GLU A 344 -0.82 8.35 -6.85
C GLU A 344 -2.15 7.63 -7.08
N ALA A 345 -2.95 7.38 -6.03
CA ALA A 345 -4.18 6.60 -6.12
C ALA A 345 -3.97 5.26 -6.86
N CYS A 346 -4.84 4.90 -7.81
CA CYS A 346 -4.83 3.58 -8.46
C CYS A 346 -4.87 2.43 -7.44
N ALA A 347 -6.02 2.13 -6.84
CA ALA A 347 -7.34 2.73 -7.07
C ALA A 347 -7.58 4.05 -6.32
N GLY A 348 -8.67 4.74 -6.67
CA GLY A 348 -9.21 5.85 -5.90
C GLY A 348 -9.15 7.23 -6.57
N PRO A 349 -9.50 8.28 -5.83
CA PRO A 349 -9.59 9.66 -6.33
C PRO A 349 -8.21 10.24 -6.66
N LYS A 350 -8.16 11.13 -7.65
CA LYS A 350 -6.93 11.82 -8.07
C LYS A 350 -6.74 13.19 -7.41
N ASP A 351 -7.55 13.51 -6.41
CA ASP A 351 -7.62 14.83 -5.79
C ASP A 351 -6.26 15.29 -5.22
N SER A 352 -5.46 14.36 -4.74
CA SER A 352 -4.14 14.60 -4.14
C SER A 352 -2.96 14.47 -5.11
N GLU A 353 -3.18 14.20 -6.41
CA GLU A 353 -2.08 14.04 -7.39
C GLU A 353 -1.23 15.33 -7.52
N VAL A 354 -1.82 16.49 -7.18
CA VAL A 354 -1.14 17.80 -7.12
C VAL A 354 0.10 17.81 -6.20
N LEU A 355 0.21 16.87 -5.27
CA LEU A 355 1.40 16.74 -4.42
C LEU A 355 2.65 16.31 -5.19
N PHE A 356 2.50 15.62 -6.32
CA PHE A 356 3.62 15.41 -7.23
C PHE A 356 4.08 16.71 -7.89
N ASP A 357 3.18 17.65 -8.18
CA ASP A 357 3.55 18.97 -8.72
C ASP A 357 4.30 19.80 -7.66
N ARG A 358 3.88 19.70 -6.38
CA ARG A 358 4.63 20.29 -5.25
C ARG A 358 6.05 19.73 -5.18
N PHE A 359 6.22 18.43 -5.36
CA PHE A 359 7.55 17.81 -5.39
C PHE A 359 8.39 18.28 -6.58
N MET A 360 7.80 18.43 -7.78
CA MET A 360 8.49 19.01 -8.94
C MET A 360 9.02 20.42 -8.64
N GLN A 361 8.19 21.28 -8.05
CA GLN A 361 8.58 22.64 -7.69
C GLN A 361 9.74 22.67 -6.69
N MET A 362 9.79 21.72 -5.76
CA MET A 362 10.90 21.61 -4.80
C MET A 362 12.23 21.28 -5.47
N MET A 363 12.22 20.62 -6.63
CA MET A 363 13.42 20.29 -7.42
C MET A 363 13.87 21.43 -8.35
N GLU A 364 13.09 22.50 -8.48
CA GLU A 364 13.44 23.69 -9.27
C GLU A 364 14.11 24.78 -8.42
N GLN A 365 13.80 24.80 -7.12
CA GLN A 365 14.37 25.66 -6.10
C GLN A 365 15.64 25.03 -5.51
#